data_AF-A0A928Y7W4-F1
#
_entry.id   AF-A0A928Y7W4-F1
#
_cell.length_a   1.000
_cell.length_b   1.000
_cell.length_c   1.000
_cell.angle_alpha   90.00
_cell.angle_beta   90.00
_cell.angle_gamma   90.00
#
_symmetry.space_group_name_H-M   'P 1'
#
loop_
_entity.id
_entity.type
_entity.pdbx_description
1 polymer ?
#
loop_
_entity_poly.entity_id
_entity_poly.type
_entity_poly.pdbx_seq_one_letter_code
_entity_poly.pdbx_strand_id
1 'polypeptide(L)'
;MSTTTITTKGQITIPKDIRQALALQTGDQVIFVLEGNKAIMYPSHQRSLMQLQGALSATQNYTDHQTVRETIAQERGQIMLEEGSDE
;
A
#
# COMPACT_ATOMS: atom_id res chain seq x y z
N MET A 1 7.47 -21.38 -16.53
CA MET A 1 8.56 -21.09 -15.57
C MET A 1 9.72 -20.53 -16.37
N SER A 2 10.22 -19.35 -16.00
CA SER A 2 11.37 -18.70 -16.66
C SER A 2 12.57 -18.79 -15.73
N THR A 3 13.65 -19.45 -16.13
CA THR A 3 14.89 -19.61 -15.34
C THR A 3 15.97 -18.67 -15.86
N THR A 4 16.77 -18.10 -14.97
CA THR A 4 17.90 -17.22 -15.31
C THR A 4 19.15 -17.65 -14.54
N THR A 5 20.33 -17.35 -15.06
CA THR A 5 21.61 -17.71 -14.45
C THR A 5 22.24 -16.47 -13.83
N ILE A 6 22.84 -16.64 -12.66
CA ILE A 6 23.62 -15.58 -12.00
C ILE A 6 24.91 -15.38 -12.79
N THR A 7 25.15 -14.14 -13.24
CA THR A 7 26.40 -13.77 -13.91
C THR A 7 27.58 -13.78 -12.93
N THR A 8 28.83 -13.76 -13.44
CA THR A 8 30.04 -13.67 -12.60
C THR A 8 30.05 -12.47 -11.66
N LYS A 9 29.34 -11.39 -12.01
CA LYS A 9 29.22 -10.17 -11.18
C LYS A 9 28.05 -10.23 -10.18
N GLY A 10 27.37 -11.37 -10.06
CA GLY A 10 26.22 -11.53 -9.17
C GLY A 10 24.91 -10.91 -9.70
N GLN A 11 24.87 -10.45 -10.95
CA GLN A 11 23.65 -9.89 -11.55
C GLN A 11 22.73 -11.00 -12.06
N ILE A 12 21.42 -10.81 -11.90
CA ILE A 12 20.37 -11.62 -12.51
C ILE A 12 19.57 -10.77 -13.50
N THR A 13 19.14 -11.36 -14.62
CA THR A 13 18.25 -10.69 -15.57
C THR A 13 16.80 -11.09 -15.31
N ILE A 14 15.91 -10.11 -15.18
CA ILE A 14 14.46 -10.32 -15.07
C ILE A 14 13.89 -10.55 -16.48
N PRO A 15 13.30 -11.73 -16.76
CA PRO A 15 12.68 -12.04 -18.05
C PRO A 15 11.60 -11.03 -18.46
N LYS A 16 11.37 -10.88 -19.78
CA LYS A 16 10.50 -9.83 -20.34
C LYS A 16 9.06 -9.92 -19.83
N ASP A 17 8.51 -11.12 -19.80
CA ASP A 17 7.20 -11.48 -19.25
C ASP A 17 7.04 -11.02 -17.80
N ILE A 18 8.05 -11.29 -16.95
CA ILE A 18 8.04 -10.89 -15.54
C ILE A 18 8.16 -9.37 -15.39
N ARG A 19 9.01 -8.70 -16.18
CA ARG A 19 9.10 -7.22 -16.17
C ARG A 19 7.78 -6.56 -16.52
N GLN A 20 7.08 -7.10 -17.53
CA GLN A 20 5.77 -6.58 -17.96
C GLN A 20 4.70 -6.80 -16.89
N ALA A 21 4.66 -7.99 -16.29
CA ALA A 21 3.71 -8.30 -15.21
C ALA A 21 3.90 -7.41 -13.97
N LEU A 22 5.15 -7.05 -13.65
CA LEU A 22 5.51 -6.18 -12.54
C LEU A 22 5.60 -4.70 -12.91
N ALA A 23 5.27 -4.33 -14.15
CA ALA A 23 5.36 -2.97 -14.69
C ALA A 23 6.74 -2.29 -14.45
N LEU A 24 7.82 -3.08 -14.53
CA LEU A 24 9.20 -2.61 -14.33
C LEU A 24 9.77 -1.96 -15.59
N GLN A 25 10.40 -0.81 -15.43
CA GLN A 25 11.12 -0.06 -16.45
C GLN A 25 12.62 0.05 -16.12
N THR A 26 13.43 0.46 -17.10
CA THR A 26 14.85 0.72 -16.88
C THR A 26 15.02 1.85 -15.87
N GLY A 27 15.81 1.62 -14.83
CA GLY A 27 16.03 2.59 -13.75
C GLY A 27 15.12 2.41 -12.54
N ASP A 28 14.09 1.55 -12.64
CA ASP A 28 13.25 1.22 -11.49
C ASP A 28 14.06 0.51 -10.40
N GLN A 29 13.76 0.87 -9.16
CA GLN A 29 14.28 0.20 -7.98
C GLN A 29 13.39 -1.00 -7.63
N VAL A 30 14.01 -2.05 -7.10
CA VAL A 30 13.34 -3.25 -6.59
C VAL A 30 13.80 -3.52 -5.17
N ILE A 31 12.87 -4.01 -4.36
CA ILE A 31 13.13 -4.40 -2.97
C ILE A 31 13.23 -5.92 -2.93
N PHE A 32 14.28 -6.43 -2.30
CA PHE A 32 14.43 -7.85 -2.02
C PHE A 32 14.18 -8.11 -0.54
N VAL A 33 13.31 -9.08 -0.26
CA VAL A 33 13.02 -9.57 1.08
C VAL A 33 13.41 -11.05 1.14
N LEU A 34 14.11 -11.45 2.19
CA LEU A 34 14.45 -12.85 2.43
C LEU A 34 13.41 -13.47 3.37
N GLU A 35 12.70 -14.47 2.87
CA GLU A 35 11.76 -15.28 3.65
C GLU A 35 12.26 -16.72 3.71
N GLY A 36 12.96 -17.05 4.80
CA GLY A 36 13.61 -18.34 4.96
C GLY A 36 14.67 -18.56 3.87
N ASN A 37 14.42 -19.51 2.96
CA ASN A 37 15.30 -19.81 1.83
C ASN A 37 14.75 -19.29 0.48
N LYS A 38 13.85 -18.31 0.51
CA LYS A 38 13.27 -17.70 -0.69
C LYS A 38 13.58 -16.20 -0.69
N ALA A 39 14.07 -15.70 -1.82
CA ALA A 39 14.13 -14.26 -2.08
C ALA A 39 12.84 -13.85 -2.79
N ILE A 40 12.11 -12.89 -2.21
CA ILE A 40 10.94 -12.28 -2.82
C ILE A 40 11.31 -10.88 -3.28
N MET A 41 10.92 -10.55 -4.51
CA MET A 41 11.23 -9.26 -5.14
C MET A 41 9.93 -8.50 -5.38
N TYR A 42 9.92 -7.23 -4.99
CA TYR A 42 8.80 -6.31 -5.21
C TYR A 42 9.30 -5.05 -5.93
N PRO A 43 8.52 -4.48 -6.87
CA PRO A 43 8.80 -3.14 -7.38
C PRO A 43 8.80 -2.13 -6.23
N SER A 44 9.80 -1.24 -6.20
CA SER A 44 9.92 -0.21 -5.17
C SER A 44 9.05 1.02 -5.46
N HIS A 45 8.12 0.95 -6.42
CA HIS A 45 7.29 2.10 -6.81
C HIS A 45 6.54 2.62 -5.58
N GLN A 46 7.04 3.72 -5.00
CA GLN A 46 6.28 4.53 -4.08
C GLN A 46 5.23 5.26 -4.90
N ARG A 47 4.10 4.60 -5.14
CA ARG A 47 2.90 5.28 -5.64
C ARG A 47 2.60 6.37 -4.62
N SER A 48 2.74 7.63 -5.02
CA SER A 48 2.43 8.74 -4.13
C SER A 48 0.99 8.58 -3.66
N LEU A 49 0.73 8.69 -2.35
CA LEU A 49 -0.63 8.70 -1.83
C LEU A 49 -1.47 9.83 -2.45
N MET A 50 -0.82 10.89 -2.96
CA MET A 50 -1.50 11.94 -3.73
C MET A 50 -2.17 11.41 -5.00
N GLN A 51 -1.72 10.29 -5.58
CA GLN A 51 -2.41 9.66 -6.71
C GLN A 51 -3.80 9.13 -6.35
N LEU A 52 -4.07 8.92 -5.05
CA LEU A 52 -5.37 8.53 -4.52
C LEU A 52 -6.22 9.74 -4.09
N GLN A 53 -5.69 10.96 -4.21
CA GLN A 53 -6.43 12.17 -3.84
C GLN A 53 -7.69 12.28 -4.69
N GLY A 54 -8.85 12.35 -4.03
CA GLY A 54 -10.15 12.42 -4.71
C GLY A 54 -10.65 11.10 -5.30
N ALA A 55 -9.97 9.97 -5.05
CA ALA A 55 -10.43 8.65 -5.48
C ALA A 55 -11.75 8.24 -4.79
N LEU A 56 -12.03 8.81 -3.62
CA LEU A 56 -13.28 8.62 -2.89
C LEU A 56 -14.10 9.91 -2.92
N SER A 57 -15.37 9.79 -3.29
CA SER A 57 -16.33 10.88 -3.20
C SER A 57 -16.66 11.15 -1.73
N ALA A 58 -16.55 12.41 -1.31
CA ALA A 58 -16.95 12.80 0.03
C ALA A 58 -18.48 12.78 0.16
N THR A 59 -19.00 12.14 1.22
CA THR A 59 -20.43 12.16 1.54
C THR A 59 -20.87 13.50 2.11
N GLN A 60 -19.94 14.21 2.75
CA GLN A 60 -20.16 15.53 3.35
C GLN A 60 -18.94 16.44 3.11
N ASN A 61 -19.16 17.75 3.10
CA ASN A 61 -18.09 18.72 2.97
C ASN A 61 -17.22 18.73 4.24
N TYR A 62 -15.90 18.77 4.07
CA TYR A 62 -14.98 18.95 5.19
C TYR A 62 -15.10 20.39 5.72
N THR A 63 -15.35 20.53 7.01
CA THR A 63 -15.39 21.82 7.71
C THR A 63 -14.01 22.15 8.27
N ASP A 64 -13.78 21.91 9.56
CA ASP A 64 -12.49 22.04 10.21
C ASP A 64 -12.21 20.84 11.12
N HIS A 65 -10.94 20.66 11.49
CA HIS A 65 -10.49 19.46 12.20
C HIS A 65 -11.06 19.36 13.62
N GLN A 66 -11.28 20.50 14.29
CA GLN A 66 -11.74 20.51 15.66
C GLN A 66 -13.24 20.17 15.71
N THR A 67 -14.05 20.81 14.87
CA THR A 67 -15.48 20.49 14.76
C THR A 67 -15.71 19.03 14.38
N VAL A 68 -14.97 18.51 13.39
CA VAL A 68 -15.08 17.09 13.01
C VAL A 68 -14.76 16.15 14.18
N ARG A 69 -13.70 16.44 14.95
CA ARG A 69 -13.32 15.62 16.11
C ARG A 69 -14.37 15.66 17.21
N GLU A 70 -14.91 16.84 17.50
CA GLU A 70 -15.94 17.02 18.53
C GLU A 70 -17.22 16.26 18.18
N THR A 71 -17.72 16.40 16.95
CA THR A 71 -18.92 15.68 16.48
C THR A 71 -18.74 14.16 16.55
N ILE A 72 -17.63 13.64 15.99
CA ILE A 72 -17.36 12.20 15.97
C ILE A 72 -17.14 11.65 17.38
N ALA A 73 -16.52 12.41 18.29
CA ALA A 73 -16.33 11.99 19.67
C ALA A 73 -17.67 11.87 20.42
N GLN A 74 -18.61 12.79 20.20
CA GLN A 74 -19.94 12.73 20.79
C GLN A 74 -20.74 11.53 20.28
N GLU A 75 -20.77 11.34 18.95
CA GLU A 75 -21.46 10.19 18.32
C GLU A 75 -20.88 8.85 18.80
N ARG A 76 -19.55 8.71 18.79
CA ARG A 76 -18.87 7.50 19.28
C ARG A 76 -19.15 7.22 20.76
N GLY A 77 -19.20 8.28 21.59
CA GLY A 77 -19.52 8.16 23.00
C GLY A 77 -20.94 7.64 23.25
N GLN A 78 -21.91 8.09 22.45
CA GLN A 78 -23.28 7.58 22.52
C GLN A 78 -23.37 6.10 22.12
N ILE A 79 -22.71 5.72 21.02
CA ILE A 79 -22.66 4.32 20.57
C ILE A 79 -22.07 3.41 21.66
N MET A 80 -20.98 3.84 22.32
CA MET A 80 -20.37 3.04 23.40
C MET A 80 -21.28 2.91 24.64
N LEU A 81 -22.11 3.90 24.94
CA LEU A 81 -23.06 3.84 26.05
C LEU A 81 -24.24 2.92 25.74
N GLU A 82 -24.71 2.91 24.49
CA GLU A 82 -25.76 1.99 24.02
C GLU A 82 -25.24 0.54 23.98
N GLU A 83 -24.07 0.30 23.40
CA GLU A 83 -23.44 -1.03 23.34
C GLU A 83 -23.10 -1.58 24.74
N GLY A 84 -22.74 -0.71 25.69
CA GLY A 84 -22.47 -1.09 27.08
C GLY A 84 -23.71 -1.23 27.95
N SER A 85 -24.91 -0.99 27.42
CA SER A 85 -26.19 -1.14 28.14
C SER A 85 -26.95 -2.42 27.79
N ASP A 86 -26.44 -3.19 26.83
CA ASP A 86 -26.94 -4.50 26.42
C ASP A 86 -26.18 -5.68 27.07
N GLU A 87 -25.20 -5.42 27.96
CA GLU A 87 -24.55 -6.40 28.86
C GLU A 87 -25.09 -6.33 30.30
#